data_AF-A0A2R6F239-F1
#
_entry.id   AF-A0A2R6F239-F1
#
_cell.length_a   1.000
_cell.length_b   1.000
_cell.length_c   1.000
_cell.angle_alpha   90.00
_cell.angle_beta   90.00
_cell.angle_gamma   90.00
#
_symmetry.space_group_name_H-M   'P 1'
#
loop_
_entity.id
_entity.type
_entity.pdbx_description
1 polymer ?
#
loop_
_entity_poly.entity_id
_entity_poly.type
_entity_poly.pdbx_seq_one_letter_code
_entity_poly.pdbx_strand_id
1 'polypeptide(L)'
;MAGESVPLAPTDDAYDWYQNDDLAVVDSRSRVAWERTRIEGAVWSPAPRGRETSDPAAEYSEDRRILTYCACPHHLSTQRAATLIKNGYEEVYALDKGINHWIEQGHPIAGENVAQDLPTYEIRGETSPDAAGEEVWVRDPDSGQREPSTIAADGSYEVTFHFVEIDDSTPLTVETPTYEVRAPLRTLTSTVVTPAMA
;
A
#
# COMPACT_ATOMS: atom_id res chain seq x y z
N MET A 1 -3.74 5.15 40.59
CA MET A 1 -3.16 4.26 39.56
C MET A 1 -2.53 5.17 38.54
N ALA A 2 -1.21 5.37 38.60
CA ALA A 2 -0.52 6.25 37.66
C ALA A 2 -0.65 5.62 36.26
N GLY A 3 -1.37 6.28 35.36
CA GLY A 3 -1.42 5.86 33.96
C GLY A 3 -0.02 6.02 33.39
N GLU A 4 0.53 4.95 32.82
CA GLU A 4 1.79 5.04 32.08
C GLU A 4 1.69 6.16 31.06
N SER A 5 2.62 7.11 31.16
CA SER A 5 2.73 8.19 30.20
C SER A 5 3.25 7.60 28.90
N VAL A 6 2.38 7.45 27.90
CA VAL A 6 2.79 7.02 26.56
C VAL A 6 3.74 8.08 25.99
N PRO A 7 4.98 7.70 25.61
CA PRO A 7 5.89 8.64 24.99
C PRO A 7 5.41 8.99 23.59
N LEU A 8 5.55 10.27 23.23
CA LEU A 8 5.19 10.78 21.92
C LEU A 8 6.44 10.86 21.04
N ALA A 9 6.33 10.37 19.81
CA ALA A 9 7.39 10.51 18.81
C ALA A 9 7.07 11.70 17.90
N PRO A 10 7.97 12.71 17.79
CA PRO A 10 7.94 13.69 16.72
C PRO A 10 7.91 13.03 15.35
N THR A 11 7.32 13.70 14.36
CA THR A 11 7.17 13.13 13.01
C THR A 11 8.52 12.94 12.31
N ASP A 12 9.47 13.85 12.54
CA ASP A 12 10.82 13.76 11.97
C ASP A 12 11.58 12.55 12.57
N ASP A 13 11.60 12.42 13.90
CA ASP A 13 12.23 11.27 14.57
C ASP A 13 11.61 9.93 14.14
N ALA A 14 10.28 9.89 14.04
CA ALA A 14 9.56 8.71 13.57
C ALA A 14 9.90 8.36 12.11
N TYR A 15 10.10 9.37 11.26
CA TYR A 15 10.48 9.17 9.88
C TYR A 15 11.93 8.70 9.74
N ASP A 16 12.84 9.23 10.56
CA ASP A 16 14.22 8.74 10.63
C ASP A 16 14.26 7.25 11.02
N TRP A 17 13.48 6.82 12.02
CA TRP A 17 13.40 5.39 12.38
C TRP A 17 12.80 4.54 11.26
N TYR A 18 11.78 5.05 10.58
CA TYR A 18 11.15 4.39 9.43
C TYR A 18 12.16 4.17 8.29
N GLN A 19 12.94 5.19 7.92
CA GLN A 19 13.93 5.08 6.84
C GLN A 19 15.06 4.07 7.15
N ASN A 20 15.34 3.82 8.43
CA ASN A 20 16.37 2.88 8.87
C ASN A 20 15.83 1.45 9.12
N ASP A 21 14.56 1.18 8.76
CA ASP A 21 13.86 -0.09 9.06
C ASP A 21 13.85 -0.45 10.56
N ASP A 22 13.99 0.56 11.42
CA ASP A 22 14.06 0.44 12.88
C ASP A 22 12.69 0.66 13.54
N LEU A 23 11.60 0.43 12.80
CA LEU A 23 10.26 0.75 13.24
C LEU A 23 9.21 -0.26 12.78
N ALA A 24 8.46 -0.82 13.73
CA ALA A 24 7.20 -1.48 13.44
C ALA A 24 6.05 -0.47 13.54
N VAL A 25 5.31 -0.25 12.44
CA VAL A 25 4.25 0.75 12.39
C VAL A 25 2.88 0.10 12.60
N VAL A 26 2.09 0.66 13.52
CA VAL A 26 0.79 0.14 13.95
C VAL A 26 -0.31 1.18 13.79
N ASP A 27 -1.31 0.87 12.96
CA ASP A 27 -2.48 1.70 12.77
C ASP A 27 -3.57 1.37 13.80
N SER A 28 -3.85 2.34 14.67
CA SER A 28 -4.82 2.21 15.76
C SER A 28 -6.25 2.59 15.36
N ARG A 29 -6.49 2.94 14.09
CA ARG A 29 -7.81 3.39 13.59
C ARG A 29 -8.69 2.20 13.15
N SER A 30 -9.86 2.52 12.61
CA SER A 30 -10.76 1.54 12.03
C SER A 30 -10.15 0.87 10.79
N ARG A 31 -10.65 -0.33 10.46
CA ARG A 31 -10.24 -1.07 9.26
C ARG A 31 -10.36 -0.23 7.99
N VAL A 32 -11.51 0.43 7.81
CA VAL A 32 -11.81 1.29 6.66
C VAL A 32 -10.78 2.42 6.52
N ALA A 33 -10.32 3.00 7.64
CA ALA A 33 -9.31 4.06 7.58
C ALA A 33 -7.95 3.51 7.12
N TRP A 34 -7.56 2.33 7.60
CA TRP A 34 -6.31 1.64 7.22
C TRP A 34 -6.29 1.18 5.75
N GLU A 35 -7.44 0.72 5.23
CA GLU A 35 -7.59 0.32 3.83
C GLU A 35 -7.47 1.54 2.90
N ARG A 36 -8.15 2.63 3.23
CA ARG A 36 -8.12 3.88 2.45
C ARG A 36 -6.75 4.53 2.39
N THR A 37 -6.09 4.70 3.53
CA THR A 37 -4.76 5.33 3.60
C THR A 37 -4.09 4.95 4.90
N ARG A 38 -2.87 4.47 4.85
CA ARG A 38 -2.04 4.11 6.01
C ARG A 38 -0.60 4.54 5.75
N ILE A 39 0.20 4.63 6.80
CA ILE A 39 1.66 4.69 6.63
C ILE A 39 2.08 3.39 5.92
N GLU A 40 2.97 3.48 4.95
CA GLU A 40 3.46 2.30 4.24
C GLU A 40 4.08 1.28 5.21
N GLY A 41 3.79 -0.01 4.99
CA GLY A 41 4.21 -1.08 5.91
C GLY A 41 3.41 -1.18 7.22
N ALA A 42 2.49 -0.25 7.52
CA ALA A 42 1.73 -0.30 8.77
C ALA A 42 0.78 -1.50 8.84
N VAL A 43 0.81 -2.22 9.96
CA VAL A 43 -0.16 -3.29 10.27
C VAL A 43 -1.41 -2.75 10.95
N TRP A 44 -2.56 -3.37 10.71
CA TRP A 44 -3.82 -2.98 11.34
C TRP A 44 -4.00 -3.63 12.72
N SER A 45 -3.95 -2.82 13.78
CA SER A 45 -4.14 -3.23 15.17
C SER A 45 -4.98 -2.15 15.89
N PRO A 46 -6.32 -2.21 15.82
CA PRO A 46 -7.20 -1.13 16.24
C PRO A 46 -7.15 -0.89 17.76
N ALA A 47 -7.26 0.37 18.18
CA ALA A 47 -7.39 0.71 19.59
C ALA A 47 -8.72 0.19 20.19
N PRO A 48 -8.76 -0.08 21.51
CA PRO A 48 -7.63 -0.02 22.44
C PRO A 48 -6.80 -1.31 22.47
N ARG A 49 -7.38 -2.46 22.15
CA ARG A 49 -6.80 -3.78 22.46
C ARG A 49 -6.15 -4.51 21.29
N GLY A 50 -6.19 -3.94 20.10
CA GLY A 50 -5.85 -4.66 18.88
C GLY A 50 -6.99 -5.55 18.42
N ARG A 51 -6.67 -6.50 17.55
CA ARG A 51 -7.63 -7.51 17.07
C ARG A 51 -7.85 -8.57 18.15
N GLU A 52 -9.08 -9.05 18.30
CA GLU A 52 -9.39 -10.15 19.24
C GLU A 52 -8.68 -11.45 18.86
N THR A 53 -8.47 -11.68 17.56
CA THR A 53 -7.80 -12.85 17.01
C THR A 53 -6.76 -12.44 15.97
N SER A 54 -5.58 -13.06 16.07
CA SER A 54 -4.45 -12.87 15.14
C SER A 54 -4.10 -11.39 14.94
N ASP A 55 -3.83 -10.69 16.04
CA ASP A 55 -3.35 -9.30 15.99
C ASP A 55 -1.90 -9.27 15.49
N PRO A 56 -1.60 -8.68 14.31
CA PRO A 56 -0.24 -8.68 13.78
C PRO A 56 0.76 -7.98 14.69
N ALA A 57 0.29 -7.00 15.48
CA ALA A 57 1.14 -6.33 16.45
C ALA A 57 1.64 -7.27 17.57
N ALA A 58 0.96 -8.40 17.80
CA ALA A 58 1.38 -9.42 18.77
C ALA A 58 2.46 -10.37 18.24
N GLU A 59 2.82 -10.28 16.95
CA GLU A 59 3.86 -11.11 16.32
C GLU A 59 5.26 -10.49 16.46
N TYR A 60 5.34 -9.21 16.85
CA TYR A 60 6.61 -8.53 17.10
C TYR A 60 7.24 -9.00 18.41
N SER A 61 8.57 -8.93 18.49
CA SER A 61 9.29 -9.14 19.75
C SER A 61 9.06 -7.96 20.72
N GLU A 62 9.18 -8.21 22.02
CA GLU A 62 8.93 -7.21 23.07
C GLU A 62 9.91 -6.02 23.01
N ASP A 63 11.11 -6.23 22.49
CA ASP A 63 12.17 -5.23 22.26
C ASP A 63 12.01 -4.45 20.94
N ARG A 64 11.06 -4.83 20.07
CA ARG A 64 10.85 -4.12 18.82
C ARG A 64 10.29 -2.73 19.10
N ARG A 65 10.92 -1.70 18.53
CA ARG A 65 10.35 -0.35 18.50
C ARG A 65 9.04 -0.31 17.71
N ILE A 66 7.96 0.06 18.39
CA ILE A 66 6.61 0.15 17.84
C ILE A 66 6.15 1.61 17.84
N LEU A 67 5.70 2.09 16.68
CA LEU A 67 5.01 3.37 16.55
C LEU A 67 3.53 3.14 16.28
N THR A 68 2.70 3.58 17.21
CA THR A 68 1.25 3.65 17.01
C THR A 68 0.84 5.01 16.45
N TYR A 69 -0.17 5.05 15.58
CA TYR A 69 -0.71 6.32 15.12
C TYR A 69 -2.23 6.30 14.99
N CYS A 70 -2.82 7.50 14.95
CA CYS A 70 -4.21 7.68 14.53
C CYS A 70 -4.35 8.94 13.66
N ALA A 71 -5.59 9.32 13.32
CA ALA A 71 -5.85 10.44 12.42
C ALA A 71 -5.63 11.78 13.12
N CYS A 72 -6.06 11.88 14.38
CA CYS A 72 -5.75 12.99 15.26
C CYS A 72 -4.45 12.71 16.04
N PRO A 73 -3.85 13.71 16.71
CA PRO A 73 -2.62 13.55 17.47
C PRO A 73 -2.61 12.29 18.35
N HIS A 74 -3.40 12.24 19.43
CA HIS A 74 -3.10 11.31 20.52
C HIS A 74 -4.26 10.41 20.98
N HIS A 75 -5.44 10.41 20.35
CA HIS A 75 -6.59 9.75 20.99
C HIS A 75 -6.55 8.22 20.92
N LEU A 76 -6.53 7.62 19.73
CA LEU A 76 -6.52 6.16 19.57
C LEU A 76 -5.09 5.60 19.64
N SER A 77 -4.11 6.35 19.15
CA SER A 77 -2.68 5.99 19.21
C SER A 77 -2.25 5.72 20.64
N THR A 78 -2.49 6.65 21.57
CA THR A 78 -2.08 6.46 22.98
C THR A 78 -2.83 5.33 23.68
N GLN A 79 -4.11 5.08 23.36
CA GLN A 79 -4.84 3.94 23.92
C GLN A 79 -4.21 2.60 23.52
N ARG A 80 -3.83 2.48 22.24
CA ARG A 80 -3.18 1.26 21.76
C ARG A 80 -1.78 1.12 22.35
N ALA A 81 -0.99 2.19 22.32
CA ALA A 81 0.36 2.21 22.89
C ALA A 81 0.36 1.84 24.37
N ALA A 82 -0.54 2.41 25.18
CA ALA A 82 -0.67 2.06 26.59
C ALA A 82 -0.99 0.58 26.81
N THR A 83 -1.78 -0.03 25.92
CA THR A 83 -2.06 -1.47 26.01
C THR A 83 -0.85 -2.32 25.64
N LEU A 84 -0.06 -1.91 24.65
CA LEU A 84 1.18 -2.60 24.28
C LEU A 84 2.23 -2.50 25.39
N ILE A 85 2.45 -1.31 25.98
CA ILE A 85 3.36 -1.12 27.12
C ILE A 85 2.96 -2.05 28.28
N LYS A 86 1.66 -2.05 28.62
CA LYS A 86 1.13 -2.93 29.67
C LYS A 86 1.33 -4.43 29.37
N ASN A 87 1.42 -4.80 28.10
CA ASN A 87 1.64 -6.17 27.66
C ASN A 87 3.12 -6.55 27.59
N GLY A 88 4.06 -5.66 27.94
CA GLY A 88 5.49 -5.97 28.06
C GLY A 88 6.38 -5.39 26.96
N TYR A 89 5.82 -4.66 25.98
CA TYR A 89 6.63 -4.04 24.92
C TYR A 89 7.43 -2.86 25.47
N GLU A 90 8.72 -2.82 25.14
CA GLU A 90 9.70 -1.93 25.77
C GLU A 90 9.78 -0.55 25.08
N GLU A 91 9.75 -0.52 23.75
CA GLU A 91 9.92 0.69 22.94
C GLU A 91 8.64 1.07 22.19
N VAL A 92 7.62 1.56 22.90
CA VAL A 92 6.32 1.91 22.30
C VAL A 92 6.06 3.40 22.33
N TYR A 93 5.81 3.99 21.16
CA TYR A 93 5.54 5.42 20.98
C TYR A 93 4.18 5.66 20.31
N ALA A 94 3.61 6.84 20.53
CA ALA A 94 2.50 7.36 19.74
C ALA A 94 2.98 8.53 18.86
N LEU A 95 2.65 8.51 17.57
CA LEU A 95 3.01 9.59 16.63
C LEU A 95 2.33 10.91 17.04
N ASP A 96 3.12 11.96 17.29
CA ASP A 96 2.66 13.21 17.91
C ASP A 96 1.60 13.96 17.08
N LYS A 97 1.73 13.97 15.76
CA LYS A 97 0.81 14.72 14.88
C LYS A 97 -0.19 13.84 14.13
N GLY A 98 -0.11 12.52 14.31
CA GLY A 98 -0.93 11.55 13.58
C GLY A 98 -0.60 11.46 12.08
N ILE A 99 -1.34 10.63 11.36
CA ILE A 99 -1.06 10.32 9.94
C ILE A 99 -1.26 11.52 9.00
N ASN A 100 -2.13 12.48 9.34
CA ASN A 100 -2.38 13.61 8.45
C ASN A 100 -1.11 14.45 8.26
N HIS A 101 -0.35 14.66 9.34
CA HIS A 101 0.90 15.39 9.25
C HIS A 101 1.99 14.60 8.54
N TRP A 102 2.04 13.27 8.73
CA TRP A 102 2.90 12.39 7.95
C TRP A 102 2.67 12.53 6.44
N ILE A 103 1.39 12.57 6.03
CA ILE A 103 0.99 12.81 4.63
C ILE A 103 1.39 14.22 4.17
N GLU A 104 1.15 15.25 4.99
CA GLU A 104 1.52 16.64 4.68
C GLU A 104 3.03 16.83 4.47
N GLN A 105 3.86 16.05 5.16
CA GLN A 105 5.32 16.03 4.96
C GLN A 105 5.76 15.21 3.72
N GLY A 106 4.82 14.58 3.00
CA GLY A 106 5.12 13.76 1.83
C GLY A 106 5.79 12.43 2.15
N HIS A 107 5.64 11.93 3.37
CA HIS A 107 6.23 10.65 3.77
C HIS A 107 5.45 9.46 3.17
N PRO A 108 6.07 8.27 3.04
CA PRO A 108 5.47 7.13 2.36
C PRO A 108 4.15 6.65 2.98
N ILE A 109 3.18 6.39 2.12
CA ILE A 109 1.84 5.91 2.47
C ILE A 109 1.44 4.75 1.56
N ALA A 110 0.49 3.94 2.00
CA ALA A 110 -0.15 2.89 1.22
C ALA A 110 -1.67 2.95 1.38
N GLY A 111 -2.41 2.26 0.50
CA GLY A 111 -3.87 2.17 0.54
C GLY A 111 -4.54 2.70 -0.71
N GLU A 112 -5.88 2.68 -0.72
CA GLU A 112 -6.69 3.05 -1.88
C GLU A 112 -6.42 4.46 -2.41
N ASN A 113 -6.14 5.43 -1.53
CA ASN A 113 -5.86 6.81 -1.93
C ASN A 113 -4.50 6.98 -2.61
N VAL A 114 -3.52 6.11 -2.31
CA VAL A 114 -2.21 6.18 -2.99
C VAL A 114 -2.40 5.87 -4.46
N ALA A 115 -3.24 4.87 -4.79
CA ALA A 115 -3.61 4.57 -6.16
C ALA A 115 -4.26 5.75 -6.91
N GLN A 116 -4.75 6.79 -6.22
CA GLN A 116 -5.31 7.99 -6.84
C GLN A 116 -4.26 9.06 -7.20
N ASP A 117 -3.08 9.06 -6.57
CA ASP A 117 -1.98 10.03 -6.79
C ASP A 117 -0.76 9.41 -7.53
N LEU A 118 -0.79 8.11 -7.83
CA LEU A 118 0.26 7.45 -8.59
C LEU A 118 0.23 7.86 -10.08
N PRO A 119 1.37 7.78 -10.78
CA PRO A 119 1.39 7.93 -12.23
C PRO A 119 0.39 6.97 -12.86
N THR A 120 -0.58 7.53 -13.59
CA THR A 120 -1.53 6.74 -14.37
C THR A 120 -0.89 6.39 -15.71
N TYR A 121 -0.84 5.10 -16.01
CA TYR A 121 -0.41 4.57 -17.30
C TYR A 121 -1.61 3.98 -18.04
N GLU A 122 -1.53 3.98 -19.36
CA GLU A 122 -2.57 3.46 -20.24
C GLU A 122 -1.92 2.59 -21.32
N ILE A 123 -2.39 1.35 -21.44
CA ILE A 123 -2.03 0.44 -22.53
C ILE A 123 -3.29 0.18 -23.36
N ARG A 124 -3.18 0.40 -24.66
CA ARG A 124 -4.24 0.06 -25.62
C ARG A 124 -3.83 -1.15 -26.43
N GLY A 125 -4.79 -1.99 -26.77
CA GLY A 125 -4.52 -3.13 -27.63
C GLY A 125 -5.77 -3.70 -28.29
N GLU A 126 -5.52 -4.68 -29.14
CA GLU A 126 -6.52 -5.38 -29.92
C GLU A 126 -6.30 -6.89 -29.79
N THR A 127 -7.39 -7.65 -29.76
CA THR A 127 -7.43 -9.12 -29.73
C THR A 127 -8.62 -9.60 -30.57
N SER A 128 -8.85 -10.92 -30.63
CA SER A 128 -10.02 -11.45 -31.34
C SER A 128 -11.32 -10.94 -30.70
N PRO A 129 -12.31 -10.46 -31.48
CA PRO A 129 -13.65 -10.15 -30.98
C PRO A 129 -14.33 -11.34 -30.29
N ASP A 130 -13.90 -12.57 -30.57
CA ASP A 130 -14.38 -13.78 -29.89
C ASP A 130 -14.05 -13.79 -28.38
N ALA A 131 -13.08 -12.98 -27.95
CA ALA A 131 -12.72 -12.79 -26.55
C ALA A 131 -13.49 -11.63 -25.88
N ALA A 132 -14.51 -11.06 -26.53
CA ALA A 132 -15.31 -9.99 -25.96
C ALA A 132 -15.92 -10.38 -24.60
N GLY A 133 -15.76 -9.50 -23.61
CA GLY A 133 -16.22 -9.72 -22.23
C GLY A 133 -15.24 -10.51 -21.35
N GLU A 134 -14.16 -11.06 -21.93
CA GLU A 134 -13.07 -11.67 -21.15
C GLU A 134 -12.10 -10.59 -20.63
N GLU A 135 -11.22 -11.01 -19.73
CA GLU A 135 -10.22 -10.13 -19.11
C GLU A 135 -8.90 -10.09 -19.91
N VAL A 136 -8.32 -8.90 -19.99
CA VAL A 136 -6.91 -8.67 -20.28
C VAL A 136 -6.19 -8.28 -18.99
N TRP A 137 -4.97 -8.78 -18.80
CA TRP A 137 -4.16 -8.50 -17.62
C TRP A 137 -2.86 -7.80 -18.00
N VAL A 138 -2.54 -6.69 -17.33
CA VAL A 138 -1.19 -6.11 -17.31
C VAL A 138 -0.51 -6.56 -16.02
N ARG A 139 0.71 -7.05 -16.11
CA ARG A 139 1.48 -7.57 -14.97
C ARG A 139 2.90 -7.04 -14.97
N ASP A 140 3.41 -6.68 -13.80
CA ASP A 140 4.83 -6.59 -13.52
C ASP A 140 5.30 -7.92 -12.91
N PRO A 141 6.12 -8.72 -13.62
CA PRO A 141 6.59 -10.02 -13.13
C PRO A 141 7.53 -9.92 -11.92
N ASP A 142 8.21 -8.77 -11.73
CA ASP A 142 9.22 -8.62 -10.69
C ASP A 142 8.59 -8.24 -9.33
N SER A 143 7.69 -7.26 -9.34
CA SER A 143 6.95 -6.86 -8.12
C SER A 143 5.67 -7.65 -7.87
N GLY A 144 5.15 -8.35 -8.89
CA GLY A 144 3.86 -9.05 -8.83
C GLY A 144 2.63 -8.15 -8.94
N GLN A 145 2.81 -6.85 -9.21
CA GLN A 145 1.72 -5.91 -9.46
C GLN A 145 0.93 -6.34 -10.71
N ARG A 146 -0.40 -6.21 -10.66
CA ARG A 146 -1.29 -6.62 -11.76
C ARG A 146 -2.57 -5.79 -11.79
N GLU A 147 -3.00 -5.42 -12.99
CA GLU A 147 -4.30 -4.76 -13.22
C GLU A 147 -5.05 -5.42 -14.37
N PRO A 148 -6.35 -5.74 -14.18
CA PRO A 148 -7.20 -6.24 -15.25
C PRO A 148 -7.92 -5.10 -16.00
N SER A 149 -8.35 -5.41 -17.23
CA SER A 149 -9.43 -4.68 -17.92
C SER A 149 -10.28 -5.64 -18.74
N THR A 150 -11.39 -5.17 -19.27
CA THR A 150 -12.33 -5.98 -20.06
C THR A 150 -12.17 -5.71 -21.55
N ILE A 151 -12.19 -6.78 -22.35
CA ILE A 151 -12.14 -6.70 -23.81
C ILE A 151 -13.52 -6.28 -24.35
N ALA A 152 -13.54 -5.24 -25.19
CA ALA A 152 -14.74 -4.71 -25.82
C ALA A 152 -15.29 -5.65 -26.93
N ALA A 153 -16.52 -5.37 -27.37
CA ALA A 153 -17.21 -6.19 -28.37
C ALA A 153 -16.51 -6.26 -29.74
N ASP A 154 -15.67 -5.28 -30.06
CA ASP A 154 -14.87 -5.22 -31.29
C ASP A 154 -13.45 -5.81 -31.12
N GLY A 155 -13.15 -6.38 -29.95
CA GLY A 155 -11.82 -6.92 -29.63
C GLY A 155 -10.80 -5.90 -29.15
N SER A 156 -11.16 -4.61 -29.06
CA SER A 156 -10.27 -3.59 -28.47
C SER A 156 -10.26 -3.67 -26.94
N TYR A 157 -9.17 -3.19 -26.32
CA TYR A 157 -9.10 -3.01 -24.88
C TYR A 157 -8.22 -1.81 -24.51
N GLU A 158 -8.50 -1.24 -23.35
CA GLU A 158 -7.70 -0.19 -22.72
C GLU A 158 -7.50 -0.57 -21.24
N VAL A 159 -6.26 -0.66 -20.80
CA VAL A 159 -5.89 -0.97 -19.42
C VAL A 159 -5.30 0.29 -18.81
N THR A 160 -6.00 0.88 -17.85
CA THR A 160 -5.50 1.97 -17.00
C THR A 160 -4.92 1.37 -15.72
N PHE A 161 -3.67 1.67 -15.37
CA PHE A 161 -3.01 1.11 -14.21
C PHE A 161 -2.09 2.10 -13.50
N HIS A 162 -1.77 1.79 -12.24
CA HIS A 162 -1.07 2.67 -11.30
C HIS A 162 0.05 1.89 -10.59
N PHE A 163 1.01 1.36 -11.34
CA PHE A 163 2.11 0.61 -10.75
C PHE A 163 3.16 1.54 -10.13
N VAL A 164 3.71 1.11 -9.00
CA VAL A 164 4.83 1.78 -8.31
C VAL A 164 6.17 1.20 -8.75
N GLU A 165 7.24 1.98 -8.59
CA GLU A 165 8.62 1.55 -8.84
C GLU A 165 8.90 1.04 -10.26
N ILE A 166 8.17 1.57 -11.25
CA ILE A 166 8.38 1.28 -12.68
C ILE A 166 8.91 2.50 -13.43
N ASP A 167 9.67 2.25 -14.49
CA ASP A 167 10.15 3.26 -15.44
C ASP A 167 9.91 2.80 -16.90
N ASP A 168 10.23 3.66 -17.86
CA ASP A 168 10.06 3.42 -19.30
C ASP A 168 10.66 2.09 -19.79
N SER A 169 11.69 1.57 -19.12
CA SER A 169 12.40 0.35 -19.46
C SER A 169 11.87 -0.89 -18.73
N THR A 170 11.04 -0.73 -17.69
CA THR A 170 10.48 -1.84 -16.93
C THR A 170 9.68 -2.78 -17.84
N PRO A 171 10.01 -4.09 -17.89
CA PRO A 171 9.33 -5.05 -18.73
C PRO A 171 8.00 -5.49 -18.10
N LEU A 172 6.88 -5.16 -18.73
CA LEU A 172 5.55 -5.62 -18.32
C LEU A 172 5.05 -6.73 -19.26
N THR A 173 4.13 -7.54 -18.76
CA THR A 173 3.42 -8.56 -19.54
C THR A 173 1.98 -8.12 -19.74
N VAL A 174 1.51 -8.13 -21.00
CA VAL A 174 0.10 -7.99 -21.39
C VAL A 174 -0.40 -9.37 -21.80
N GLU A 175 -1.35 -9.90 -21.04
CA GLU A 175 -1.90 -11.24 -21.21
C GLU A 175 -3.39 -11.13 -21.59
N THR A 176 -3.75 -11.67 -22.74
CA THR A 176 -5.14 -11.82 -23.19
C THR A 176 -5.47 -13.32 -23.30
N PRO A 177 -6.74 -13.72 -23.49
CA PRO A 177 -7.07 -15.11 -23.73
C PRO A 177 -6.44 -15.71 -25.00
N THR A 178 -5.95 -14.89 -25.93
CA THR A 178 -5.46 -15.35 -27.24
C THR A 178 -3.96 -15.15 -27.46
N TYR A 179 -3.30 -14.26 -26.70
CA TYR A 179 -1.86 -14.01 -26.79
C TYR A 179 -1.30 -13.40 -25.50
N GLU A 180 0.02 -13.48 -25.37
CA GLU A 180 0.82 -12.82 -24.33
C GLU A 180 1.95 -12.01 -24.98
N VAL A 181 2.14 -10.75 -24.58
CA VAL A 181 3.25 -9.89 -25.02
C VAL A 181 4.03 -9.41 -23.81
N ARG A 182 5.36 -9.59 -23.81
CA ARG A 182 6.26 -9.00 -22.82
C ARG A 182 7.14 -7.94 -23.46
N ALA A 183 7.00 -6.69 -23.04
CA ALA A 183 7.78 -5.57 -23.59
C ALA A 183 7.98 -4.44 -22.56
N PRO A 184 8.94 -3.52 -22.79
CA PRO A 184 9.13 -2.36 -21.91
C PRO A 184 7.89 -1.46 -21.85
N LEU A 185 7.65 -0.83 -20.70
CA LEU A 185 6.55 0.11 -20.46
C LEU A 185 6.41 1.15 -21.57
N ARG A 186 7.52 1.77 -21.99
CA ARG A 186 7.54 2.74 -23.10
C ARG A 186 6.96 2.17 -24.39
N THR A 187 7.22 0.91 -24.70
CA THR A 187 6.73 0.27 -25.93
C THR A 187 5.23 0.04 -25.84
N LEU A 188 4.77 -0.53 -24.72
CA LEU A 188 3.37 -0.87 -24.50
C LEU A 188 2.45 0.36 -24.41
N THR A 189 2.95 1.48 -23.88
CA THR A 189 2.19 2.73 -23.74
C THR A 189 2.25 3.63 -24.98
N SER A 190 3.15 3.36 -25.93
CA SER A 190 3.31 4.17 -27.16
C SER A 190 2.79 3.51 -28.42
N THR A 191 2.35 2.24 -28.34
CA THR A 191 1.86 1.47 -29.48
C THR A 191 0.60 0.70 -29.11
N VAL A 192 -0.19 0.30 -30.11
CA VAL A 192 -1.33 -0.61 -29.92
C VAL A 192 -0.79 -2.02 -29.82
N VAL A 193 -1.03 -2.69 -28.69
CA VAL A 193 -0.59 -4.07 -28.46
C VAL A 193 -1.46 -5.01 -29.28
N THR A 194 -0.83 -5.88 -30.06
CA THR A 194 -1.52 -6.82 -30.96
C THR A 194 -0.87 -8.20 -30.89
N PRO A 195 -1.54 -9.27 -31.37
CA PRO A 195 -0.94 -10.60 -31.42
C PRO A 195 0.36 -10.66 -32.24
N ALA A 196 0.63 -9.69 -33.12
CA ALA A 196 1.85 -9.64 -33.91
C ALA A 196 3.11 -9.25 -33.11
N MET A 197 2.92 -8.78 -31.87
CA MET A 197 3.99 -8.42 -30.94
C MET A 197 4.37 -9.56 -29.97
N ALA A 198 3.65 -10.68 -30.02
CA ALA A 198 3.84 -11.85 -29.16
C ALA A 198 5.01 -12.75 -29.62
#